data_AF-A0A6J4QJM6-F1
#
_entry.id   AF-A0A6J4QJM6-F1
#
_cell.length_a   1.000
_cell.length_b   1.000
_cell.length_c   1.000
_cell.angle_alpha   90.00
_cell.angle_beta   90.00
_cell.angle_gamma   90.00
#
_symmetry.space_group_name_H-M   'P 1'
#
loop_
_entity.id
_entity.type
_entity.pdbx_description
1 polymer ?
#
loop_
_entity_poly.entity_id
_entity_poly.type
_entity_poly.pdbx_seq_one_letter_code
_entity_poly.pdbx_strand_id
1 'polypeptide(L)'
;MDVALDGYSQLKTNYQKSGNILSYMRVQIDKFEDNEMVLLLLCSGRRRSFDVPRELLPEGARAGDVFELSFAHDREETERLAVENKSLLDDLLGRDG
;
A
#
# COMPACT_ATOMS: atom_id res chain seq x y z
N MET A 1 -28.58 4.21 9.75
CA MET A 1 -27.82 5.47 9.70
C MET A 1 -26.38 5.11 9.97
N ASP A 2 -25.51 5.45 9.03
CA ASP A 2 -24.35 4.67 8.60
C ASP A 2 -23.07 5.30 9.16
N VAL A 3 -22.59 4.77 10.29
CA VAL A 3 -21.39 5.23 11.03
C VAL A 3 -20.10 5.03 10.23
N ALA A 4 -20.10 4.12 9.25
CA ALA A 4 -18.94 3.85 8.42
C ALA A 4 -18.64 5.04 7.48
N LEU A 5 -19.67 5.63 6.86
CA LEU A 5 -19.51 6.72 5.89
C LEU A 5 -18.92 8.00 6.51
N ASP A 6 -19.19 8.26 7.79
CA ASP A 6 -18.66 9.42 8.50
C ASP A 6 -17.15 9.28 8.75
N GLY A 7 -16.68 8.09 9.15
CA GLY A 7 -15.25 7.79 9.31
C GLY A 7 -14.46 7.89 7.99
N TYR A 8 -15.04 7.41 6.88
CA TYR A 8 -14.42 7.52 5.54
C TYR A 8 -14.28 8.97 5.06
N SER A 9 -15.24 9.83 5.41
CA SER A 9 -15.20 11.24 5.02
C SER A 9 -14.12 12.00 5.79
N GLN A 10 -13.97 11.71 7.08
CA GLN A 10 -12.98 12.35 7.95
C GLN A 10 -11.52 12.00 7.57
N LEU A 11 -11.26 10.77 7.12
CA LEU A 11 -9.93 10.36 6.61
C LEU A 11 -9.51 11.13 5.35
N LYS A 12 -10.44 11.38 4.42
CA LYS A 12 -10.18 12.16 3.19
C LYS A 12 -9.83 13.61 3.50
N THR A 13 -10.55 14.24 4.42
CA THR A 13 -10.33 15.63 4.81
C THR A 13 -8.98 15.84 5.50
N ASN A 14 -8.55 14.90 6.33
CA ASN A 14 -7.30 15.04 7.10
C ASN A 14 -6.04 14.89 6.23
N TYR A 15 -6.05 14.03 5.21
CA TYR A 15 -4.89 13.84 4.32
C TYR A 15 -4.74 14.91 3.24
N GLN A 16 -5.83 15.48 2.71
CA GLN A 16 -5.72 16.63 1.79
C GLN A 16 -5.03 17.83 2.45
N LYS A 17 -5.08 17.92 3.78
CA LYS A 17 -4.46 18.98 4.57
C LYS A 17 -2.94 18.84 4.71
N SER A 18 -2.36 17.66 4.47
CA SER A 18 -0.92 17.39 4.64
C SER A 18 -0.10 17.48 3.35
N GLY A 19 -0.71 17.79 2.20
CA GLY A 19 0.01 17.87 0.92
C GLY A 19 0.43 16.53 0.32
N ASN A 20 0.04 15.41 0.95
CA ASN A 20 0.22 14.07 0.42
C ASN A 20 -0.96 13.69 -0.47
N ILE A 21 -0.69 13.36 -1.74
CA ILE A 21 -1.70 12.82 -2.65
C ILE A 21 -2.00 11.39 -2.22
N LEU A 22 -3.11 11.18 -1.51
CA LEU A 22 -3.68 9.85 -1.37
C LEU A 22 -4.31 9.44 -2.69
N SER A 23 -3.75 8.39 -3.30
CA SER A 23 -4.38 7.72 -4.42
C SER A 23 -5.14 6.51 -3.90
N TYR A 24 -6.45 6.46 -4.17
CA TYR A 24 -7.32 5.35 -3.80
C TYR A 24 -7.65 4.51 -5.03
N MET A 25 -7.66 3.19 -4.87
CA MET A 25 -8.07 2.27 -5.92
C MET A 25 -8.92 1.14 -5.35
N ARG A 26 -9.94 0.73 -6.10
CA ARG A 26 -10.73 -0.46 -5.79
C ARG A 26 -10.19 -1.63 -6.57
N VAL A 27 -10.01 -2.74 -5.86
CA VAL A 27 -9.51 -3.99 -6.42
C VAL A 27 -10.39 -5.15 -6.03
N GLN A 28 -10.43 -6.17 -6.87
CA GLN A 28 -11.08 -7.44 -6.59
C GLN A 28 -10.01 -8.54 -6.46
N ILE A 29 -10.17 -9.44 -5.49
CA ILE A 29 -9.39 -10.67 -5.44
C ILE A 29 -9.82 -11.56 -6.61
N ASP A 30 -8.92 -11.84 -7.54
CA ASP A 30 -9.18 -12.81 -8.62
C ASP A 30 -8.99 -14.23 -8.12
N LYS A 31 -7.79 -14.51 -7.59
CA LYS A 31 -7.39 -15.84 -7.12
C LYS A 31 -6.24 -15.76 -6.12
N PHE A 32 -6.08 -16.84 -5.37
CA PHE A 32 -4.90 -17.12 -4.54
C PHE A 32 -3.96 -18.03 -5.33
N GLU A 33 -2.67 -17.70 -5.34
CA GLU A 33 -1.61 -18.51 -5.97
C GLU A 33 -0.72 -19.12 -4.89
N ASP A 34 -0.57 -20.45 -4.91
CA ASP A 34 0.34 -21.24 -4.07
C ASP A 34 0.31 -20.92 -2.56
N ASN A 35 -0.82 -20.45 -2.05
CA ASN A 35 -1.05 -19.97 -0.68
C ASN A 35 -0.20 -18.78 -0.20
N GLU A 36 0.74 -18.28 -1.01
CA GLU A 36 1.62 -17.17 -0.64
C GLU A 36 1.17 -15.85 -1.26
N MET A 37 0.64 -15.89 -2.48
CA MET A 37 0.35 -14.69 -3.27
C MET A 37 -1.13 -14.59 -3.62
N VAL A 38 -1.58 -13.37 -3.87
CA VAL A 38 -2.95 -13.05 -4.27
C VAL A 38 -2.93 -12.09 -5.43
N LEU A 39 -3.63 -12.47 -6.51
CA LEU A 39 -3.78 -11.64 -7.68
C LEU A 39 -4.96 -10.67 -7.49
N LEU A 40 -4.68 -9.38 -7.50
CA LEU A 40 -5.67 -8.31 -7.38
C LEU A 40 -5.95 -7.66 -8.73
N LEU A 41 -7.22 -7.49 -9.09
CA LEU A 41 -7.67 -6.85 -10.33
C LEU A 41 -8.19 -5.44 -10.05
N LEU A 42 -7.74 -4.45 -10.81
CA LEU A 42 -8.31 -3.09 -10.74
C LEU A 42 -9.74 -3.07 -11.27
N CYS A 43 -10.66 -2.51 -10.49
CA CYS A 43 -12.06 -2.34 -10.90
C CYS A 43 -12.26 -1.21 -11.94
N SER A 44 -11.21 -0.46 -12.33
CA SER A 44 -11.32 0.79 -13.11
C SER A 44 -11.46 0.60 -14.64
N GLY A 45 -12.06 -0.51 -15.10
CA GLY A 45 -12.36 -0.78 -16.51
C GLY A 45 -11.16 -1.09 -17.43
N ARG A 46 -9.92 -0.76 -17.02
CA ARG A 46 -8.68 -1.22 -17.66
C ARG A 46 -8.20 -2.47 -16.93
N ARG A 47 -8.01 -3.58 -17.66
CA ARG A 47 -7.53 -4.85 -17.12
C ARG A 47 -6.07 -4.72 -16.68
N ARG A 48 -5.87 -4.20 -15.47
CA ARG A 48 -4.59 -4.14 -14.77
C ARG A 48 -4.70 -5.01 -13.53
N SER A 49 -3.63 -5.73 -13.24
CA SER A 49 -3.53 -6.61 -12.10
C SER A 49 -2.16 -6.49 -11.46
N PHE A 50 -2.05 -6.90 -10.21
CA PHE A 50 -0.78 -7.00 -9.49
C PHE A 50 -0.92 -8.02 -8.36
N ASP A 51 0.20 -8.59 -7.96
CA ASP A 51 0.26 -9.60 -6.91
C ASP A 51 0.61 -8.95 -5.57
N VAL A 52 0.01 -9.45 -4.50
CA VAL A 52 0.35 -9.09 -3.12
C VAL A 52 0.52 -10.35 -2.27
N PRO A 53 1.35 -10.31 -1.22
CA PRO A 53 1.38 -11.39 -0.23
C PRO A 53 0.02 -11.61 0.41
N ARG A 54 -0.37 -12.87 0.59
CA ARG A 54 -1.63 -13.27 1.23
C ARG A 54 -1.77 -12.72 2.64
N GLU A 55 -0.67 -12.62 3.38
CA GLU A 55 -0.61 -12.10 4.74
C GLU A 55 -1.03 -10.63 4.88
N LEU A 56 -1.05 -9.87 3.77
CA LEU A 56 -1.54 -8.48 3.77
C LEU A 56 -3.08 -8.39 3.75
N LEU A 57 -3.78 -9.50 3.53
CA LEU A 57 -5.23 -9.53 3.50
C LEU A 57 -5.81 -9.91 4.87
N PRO A 58 -6.99 -9.38 5.23
CA PRO A 58 -7.66 -9.78 6.46
C PRO A 58 -8.06 -11.26 6.41
N GLU A 59 -8.14 -11.87 7.60
CA GLU A 59 -8.62 -13.23 7.74
C GLU A 59 -10.01 -13.41 7.10
N GLY A 60 -10.20 -14.54 6.43
CA GLY A 60 -11.47 -14.87 5.79
C GLY A 60 -11.70 -14.24 4.42
N ALA A 61 -10.75 -13.47 3.87
CA ALA A 61 -10.80 -12.96 2.50
C ALA A 61 -10.86 -14.11 1.46
N ARG A 62 -11.65 -13.93 0.41
CA ARG A 62 -11.94 -14.94 -0.63
C ARG A 62 -11.89 -14.34 -2.03
N ALA A 63 -11.74 -15.22 -3.03
CA ALA A 63 -11.87 -14.84 -4.44
C ALA A 63 -13.23 -14.20 -4.69
N GLY A 64 -13.23 -13.08 -5.41
CA GLY A 64 -14.39 -12.24 -5.66
C GLY A 64 -14.56 -11.07 -4.70
N ASP A 65 -13.93 -11.08 -3.53
CA ASP A 65 -14.02 -9.97 -2.56
C ASP A 65 -13.40 -8.68 -3.12
N VAL A 66 -13.98 -7.54 -2.75
CA VAL A 66 -13.55 -6.21 -3.24
C VAL A 66 -12.98 -5.40 -2.08
N PHE A 67 -11.78 -4.87 -2.29
CA PHE A 67 -11.05 -4.05 -1.33
C PHE A 67 -10.82 -2.64 -1.87
N GLU A 68 -10.72 -1.67 -0.97
CA GLU A 68 -10.13 -0.37 -1.25
C GLU A 68 -8.68 -0.38 -0.78
N LEU A 69 -7.78 0.01 -1.66
CA LEU A 69 -6.37 0.22 -1.36
C LEU A 69 -6.05 1.71 -1.44
N SER A 70 -5.16 2.15 -0.57
CA SER A 70 -4.65 3.53 -0.56
C SER A 70 -3.13 3.51 -0.56
N PHE A 71 -2.54 4.41 -1.34
CA PHE A 71 -1.10 4.68 -1.29
C PHE A 71 -0.87 6.02 -0.63
N ALA A 72 -0.03 6.01 0.41
CA ALA A 72 0.50 7.20 1.05
C ALA A 72 2.01 7.24 0.84
N HIS A 73 2.52 8.35 0.32
CA HIS A 73 3.96 8.56 0.25
C HIS A 73 4.46 9.08 1.59
N ASP A 74 5.32 8.31 2.24
CA ASP A 74 6.01 8.72 3.46
C ASP A 74 7.36 9.35 3.13
N ARG A 75 7.39 10.69 3.02
CA ARG A 75 8.61 11.43 2.70
C ARG A 75 9.62 11.40 3.84
N GLU A 76 9.15 11.48 5.07
CA GLU A 76 10.02 11.53 6.24
C GLU A 76 10.79 10.22 6.40
N GLU A 77 10.09 9.09 6.32
CA GLU A 77 10.74 7.77 6.36
C GLU A 77 11.64 7.55 5.15
N THR A 78 11.25 8.01 3.96
CA THR A 78 12.10 7.94 2.76
C THR A 78 13.42 8.70 2.95
N GLU A 79 13.37 9.91 3.51
CA GLU A 79 14.55 10.73 3.79
C GLU A 79 15.42 10.10 4.89
N ARG A 80 14.79 9.60 5.97
CA ARG A 80 15.49 8.89 7.06
C ARG A 80 16.27 7.69 6.53
N LEU A 81 15.63 6.85 5.73
CA LEU A 81 16.27 5.66 5.12
C LEU A 81 17.36 6.05 4.12
N ALA A 82 17.22 7.15 3.39
CA ALA A 82 18.26 7.63 2.48
C ALA A 82 19.54 8.04 3.23
N VAL A 83 19.40 8.71 4.38
CA VAL A 83 20.52 9.07 5.25
C VAL A 83 21.18 7.81 5.85
N GLU A 84 20.38 6.88 6.36
CA GLU A 84 20.87 5.62 6.93
C GLU A 84 21.65 4.80 5.90
N ASN A 85 21.09 4.62 4.71
CA ASN A 85 21.74 3.89 3.61
C ASN A 85 23.07 4.53 3.22
N LYS A 86 23.16 5.86 3.19
CA LYS A 86 24.41 6.56 2.91
C LYS A 86 25.47 6.27 3.98
N SER A 87 25.09 6.32 5.26
CA SER A 87 26.00 6.01 6.36
C SER A 87 26.53 4.57 6.27
N LEU A 88 25.66 3.61 5.96
CA LEU A 88 26.06 2.21 5.81
C LEU A 88 27.02 2.00 4.62
N LEU A 89 26.81 2.72 3.52
CA LEU A 89 27.70 2.69 2.36
C LEU A 89 29.07 3.30 2.69
N ASP A 90 29.10 4.42 3.41
CA ASP A 90 30.35 5.08 3.83
C ASP A 90 31.16 4.16 4.78
N ASP A 91 30.50 3.45 5.70
CA ASP A 91 31.13 2.48 6.61
C ASP A 91 31.71 1.26 5.89
N LEU A 92 31.02 0.75 4.86
CA LEU A 92 31.50 -0.36 4.04
C LEU A 92 32.73 0.06 3.23
N LEU A 93 32.68 1.22 2.59
CA LEU A 93 33.78 1.73 1.74
C LEU A 93 34.99 2.22 2.57
N GLY A 94 34.77 2.65 3.80
CA GLY A 94 35.83 3.07 4.73
C GLY A 94 36.58 1.92 5.40
N ARG A 95 36.08 0.68 5.32
CA ARG A 95 36.72 -0.52 5.91
C ARG A 95 37.73 -1.23 4.98
N ASP A 96 37.84 -0.81 3.73
CA ASP A 96 38.78 -1.36 2.74
C ASP A 96 40.11 -0.56 2.64
N GLY A 97 40.47 0.21 3.67
CA GLY A 97 41.69 1.01 3.77
C GLY A 97 42.80 0.40 4.63
#